data_AF-A0A7K8TLC2-F1
#
_entry.id   AF-A0A7K8TLC2-F1
#
_cell.length_a   1.000
_cell.length_b   1.000
_cell.length_c   1.000
_cell.angle_alpha   90.00
_cell.angle_beta   90.00
_cell.angle_gamma   90.00
#
_symmetry.space_group_name_H-M   'P 1'
#
loop_
_entity.id
_entity.type
_entity.pdbx_description
1 polymer ?
#
loop_
_entity_poly.entity_id
_entity_poly.type
_entity_poly.pdbx_seq_one_letter_code
_entity_poly.pdbx_strand_id
1 'polypeptide(L)' 'VASGRPYGCGECGRRYRHRGSLANHRHTHRTGVFCCALCPKRFANLMALRTHARGHRGDGRRVTSP' A
#
# COMPACT_ATOMS: atom_id res chain seq x y z
N VAL A 1 -21.48 -21.50 -0.18
CA VAL A 1 -20.50 -21.73 0.91
C VAL A 1 -19.60 -20.51 1.03
N ALA A 2 -19.85 -19.63 2.01
CA ALA A 2 -19.08 -18.41 2.19
C ALA A 2 -17.68 -18.78 2.72
N SER A 3 -16.71 -18.82 1.80
CA SER A 3 -15.31 -19.14 2.03
C SER A 3 -14.81 -18.43 3.28
N GLY A 4 -14.28 -19.19 4.25
CA GLY A 4 -14.04 -18.86 5.67
C GLY A 4 -13.07 -17.71 5.98
N ARG A 5 -13.19 -16.59 5.26
CA ARG A 5 -12.41 -15.36 5.37
C ARG A 5 -13.34 -14.17 5.13
N PRO A 6 -14.24 -13.86 6.09
CA PRO A 6 -15.18 -12.76 5.97
C PRO A 6 -14.49 -11.39 6.10
N TYR A 7 -13.27 -11.34 6.65
CA TYR A 7 -12.57 -10.08 6.93
C TYR A 7 -11.65 -9.71 5.76
N GLY A 8 -12.14 -8.89 4.84
CA GLY A 8 -11.37 -8.34 3.71
C GLY A 8 -10.70 -7.00 4.02
N CYS A 9 -9.50 -6.79 3.49
CA CYS A 9 -8.81 -5.50 3.49
C CYS A 9 -9.24 -4.68 2.27
N GLY A 10 -9.88 -3.52 2.50
CA GLY A 10 -10.35 -2.65 1.41
C GLY A 10 -9.24 -1.98 0.59
N GLU A 11 -8.00 -1.97 1.08
CA GLU A 11 -6.84 -1.32 0.42
C GLU A 11 -6.07 -2.24 -0.55
N CYS A 12 -6.19 -3.56 -0.40
CA CYS A 12 -5.47 -4.53 -1.23
C CYS A 12 -6.28 -5.79 -1.58
N GLY A 13 -7.53 -5.90 -1.12
CA GLY A 13 -8.41 -7.03 -1.38
C GLY A 13 -8.06 -8.31 -0.63
N ARG A 14 -7.02 -8.33 0.22
CA ARG A 14 -6.64 -9.55 0.98
C ARG A 14 -7.70 -9.93 2.02
N ARG A 15 -8.03 -11.23 2.09
CA ARG A 15 -9.07 -11.77 2.98
C ARG A 15 -8.48 -12.65 4.08
N TYR A 16 -8.98 -12.44 5.30
CA TYR A 16 -8.52 -13.07 6.54
C TYR A 16 -9.68 -13.77 7.25
N ARG A 17 -9.34 -14.85 7.98
CA ARG A 17 -10.30 -15.62 8.78
C ARG A 17 -10.69 -14.92 10.07
N HIS A 18 -9.81 -14.08 10.62
CA HIS A 18 -9.99 -13.42 11.91
C HIS A 18 -9.84 -11.91 11.80
N ARG A 19 -10.61 -11.18 12.62
CA ARG A 19 -10.61 -9.72 12.68
C ARG A 19 -9.26 -9.15 13.17
N GLY A 20 -8.60 -9.84 14.10
CA GLY A 20 -7.27 -9.47 14.60
C GLY A 20 -6.17 -9.55 13.54
N SER A 21 -6.20 -10.59 12.68
CA SER A 21 -5.26 -10.72 11.57
C SER A 21 -5.42 -9.59 10.55
N LEU A 22 -6.67 -9.19 10.26
CA LEU A 22 -6.95 -8.02 9.43
C LEU A 22 -6.45 -6.73 10.11
N ALA A 23 -6.64 -6.55 11.42
CA ALA A 23 -6.20 -5.36 12.15
C ALA A 23 -4.67 -5.21 12.16
N ASN A 24 -3.94 -6.30 12.41
CA ASN A 24 -2.46 -6.31 12.34
C ASN A 24 -1.97 -6.08 10.91
N HIS A 25 -2.62 -6.69 9.92
CA HIS A 25 -2.34 -6.41 8.53
C HIS A 25 -2.59 -4.93 8.15
N ARG A 26 -3.65 -4.29 8.67
CA ARG A 26 -3.88 -2.86 8.47
C ARG A 26 -2.77 -1.99 9.11
N HIS A 27 -2.11 -2.45 10.17
CA HIS A 27 -0.91 -1.78 10.67
C HIS A 27 0.24 -1.84 9.68
N THR A 28 0.42 -2.94 8.94
CA THR A 28 1.42 -3.01 7.85
C THR A 28 1.13 -2.10 6.67
N HIS A 29 -0.13 -1.70 6.47
CA HIS A 29 -0.48 -0.61 5.55
C HIS A 29 -0.08 0.76 6.10
N ARG A 30 -0.23 0.95 7.42
CA ARG A 30 0.11 2.19 8.11
C ARG A 30 1.62 2.40 8.32
N THR A 31 2.44 1.34 8.25
CA THR A 31 3.89 1.40 8.54
C THR A 31 4.87 1.44 7.37
N GLY A 32 4.61 1.37 6.07
CA GLY A 32 3.41 1.31 5.23
C GLY A 32 3.93 1.19 3.80
N VAL A 33 3.21 0.49 2.93
CA VAL A 33 3.63 0.29 1.53
C VAL A 33 3.49 1.59 0.75
N PHE A 34 4.62 2.21 0.41
CA PHE A 34 4.76 3.46 -0.31
C PHE A 34 4.37 3.28 -1.77
N CYS A 35 3.25 3.88 -2.17
CA CYS A 35 2.76 3.81 -3.54
C CYS A 35 3.39 4.95 -4.36
N CYS A 36 3.80 4.64 -5.59
CA CYS A 36 4.22 5.69 -6.50
C CYS A 36 2.99 6.47 -6.99
N ALA A 37 3.07 7.79 -6.98
CA ALA A 37 2.02 8.66 -7.53
C ALA A 37 1.96 8.63 -9.07
N LEU A 38 3.00 8.10 -9.72
CA LEU A 38 3.17 8.14 -11.18
C LEU A 38 2.92 6.79 -11.85
N CYS A 39 2.86 5.71 -11.08
CA CYS A 39 2.56 4.38 -11.61
C CYS A 39 2.00 3.47 -10.50
N PRO A 40 1.35 2.34 -10.84
CA PRO A 40 0.75 1.45 -9.86
C PRO A 40 1.77 0.62 -9.04
N LYS A 41 3.07 1.00 -9.05
CA LYS A 41 4.10 0.32 -8.26
C LYS A 41 4.00 0.70 -6.78
N ARG A 42 4.15 -0.33 -5.94
CA ARG A 42 4.03 -0.26 -4.48
C ARG A 42 5.34 -0.76 -3.85
N PHE A 43 5.85 -0.04 -2.85
CA PHE A 43 7.17 -0.29 -2.25
C PHE A 43 7.05 -0.49 -0.75
N ALA A 44 7.75 -1.48 -0.19
CA ALA A 44 7.65 -1.78 1.25
C ALA A 44 8.34 -0.73 2.15
N ASN A 45 9.14 0.18 1.58
CA ASN A 45 9.86 1.20 2.34
C ASN A 45 9.99 2.53 1.54
N LEU A 46 10.14 3.64 2.27
CA LEU A 46 10.14 4.99 1.68
C LEU A 46 11.37 5.22 0.82
N MET A 47 12.49 4.58 1.16
CA MET A 47 13.75 4.72 0.45
C MET A 47 13.65 4.14 -0.96
N ALA A 48 13.05 2.95 -1.11
CA ALA A 48 12.79 2.31 -2.38
C ALA A 48 11.78 3.11 -3.22
N LEU A 49 10.76 3.72 -2.58
CA LEU A 49 9.90 4.67 -3.30
C LEU A 49 10.71 5.89 -3.78
N ARG A 50 11.59 6.47 -2.95
CA ARG A 50 12.37 7.66 -3.31
C ARG A 50 13.34 7.39 -4.46
N THR A 51 14.05 6.27 -4.45
CA THR A 51 14.95 5.88 -5.55
C THR A 51 14.14 5.60 -6.82
N HIS A 52 13.02 4.90 -6.71
CA HIS A 52 12.10 4.69 -7.82
C HIS A 52 11.54 6.00 -8.39
N ALA A 53 11.13 6.93 -7.54
CA ALA A 53 10.58 8.23 -7.92
C ALA A 53 11.60 9.12 -8.64
N ARG A 54 12.91 8.95 -8.38
CA ARG A 54 13.97 9.61 -9.17
C ARG A 54 14.00 9.13 -10.60
N GLY A 55 13.72 7.84 -10.85
CA GLY A 55 13.61 7.29 -12.20
C GLY A 55 12.42 7.84 -12.98
N HIS A 56 11.39 8.34 -12.30
CA HIS A 56 10.29 9.07 -12.95
C HIS A 56 10.61 10.54 -13.22
N ARG A 57 11.46 11.15 -12.39
CA ARG A 57 11.93 12.54 -12.55
C ARG A 57 12.98 12.63 -13.66
N GLY A 58 12.52 12.42 -14.89
CA GLY A 58 12.92 13.28 -16.01
C GLY A 58 12.29 14.67 -15.93
N ASP A 59 11.27 14.90 -15.09
CA ASP A 59 10.81 16.25 -14.72
C ASP A 59 10.04 16.23 -13.40
N GLY A 60 10.29 17.22 -12.55
CA GLY A 60 9.75 17.26 -11.19
C GLY A 60 8.47 18.06 -11.09
N ARG A 61 7.38 17.47 -10.58
CA ARG A 61 6.42 18.21 -9.78
C ARG A 61 5.90 17.44 -8.58
N ARG A 62 5.75 18.22 -7.50
CA ARG A 62 5.03 17.93 -6.27
C ARG A 62 3.62 17.47 -6.60
N VAL A 63 3.09 16.54 -5.82
CA VAL A 63 1.69 16.61 -5.46
C VAL A 63 1.58 16.37 -3.96
N THR A 64 1.64 17.48 -3.25
CA THR A 64 0.77 17.73 -2.10
C THR A 64 -0.67 17.68 -2.60
N SER A 65 -1.54 16.88 -1.99
CA SER A 65 -2.99 17.13 -1.90
C SER A 65 -3.73 15.99 -1.18
N PRO A 66 -4.82 16.27 -0.48
CA PRO A 66 -5.10 17.36 0.45
C PRO A 66 -4.92 16.94 1.93
#